data_AF-A0A3L7WDW0-F1
#
_entry.id   AF-A0A3L7WDW0-F1
#
_cell.length_a   1.000
_cell.length_b   1.000
_cell.length_c   1.000
_cell.angle_alpha   90.00
_cell.angle_beta   90.00
_cell.angle_gamma   90.00
#
_symmetry.space_group_name_H-M   'P 1'
#
loop_
_entity.id
_entity.type
_entity.pdbx_description
1 polymer ?
#
loop_
_entity_poly.entity_id
_entity_poly.type
_entity_poly.pdbx_seq_one_letter_code
_entity_poly.pdbx_strand_id
1 'polypeptide(L)'
;MAKAKVNQDEARAEARRRSRLAAKQRAAAEAAGSSEAPGGSSTTVSTALSAAAPSSTPGQRTGFRAALRSSFGAAPIRADLAFFPKIALTRVLAIPLLITVATSFLAVQPGALSASWLQIAVQSLLLPPAFVLSFFGGMLTRRASWLAGGVVGLMTLAGGTFVASSADLAAMEATNPVRLVLEIYARSSADLGAVASNAYGAAVMGIFGGAFAGWYGRFLRAAGPGPRSARERRRVDAERRKGPGR
;
A
#
# COMPACT_ATOMS: atom_id res chain seq x y z
N MET A 1 -26.71 47.06 -9.87
CA MET A 1 -25.93 45.85 -9.53
C MET A 1 -25.63 44.91 -10.71
N ALA A 2 -26.42 44.88 -11.80
CA ALA A 2 -26.18 43.99 -12.95
C ALA A 2 -24.88 44.29 -13.74
N LYS A 3 -24.50 45.57 -13.86
CA LYS A 3 -23.34 46.02 -14.65
C LYS A 3 -21.98 45.52 -14.12
N ALA A 4 -21.86 45.33 -12.80
CA ALA A 4 -20.62 44.84 -12.18
C ALA A 4 -20.37 43.33 -12.41
N LYS A 5 -21.44 42.54 -12.57
CA LYS A 5 -21.35 41.10 -12.77
C LYS A 5 -20.93 40.74 -14.20
N VAL A 6 -21.42 41.49 -15.19
CA VAL A 6 -21.03 41.36 -16.60
C VAL A 6 -19.52 41.58 -16.79
N ASN A 7 -18.97 42.63 -16.17
CA ASN A 7 -17.53 42.90 -16.23
C ASN A 7 -16.67 41.79 -15.59
N GLN A 8 -17.16 41.11 -14.56
CA GLN A 8 -16.43 40.03 -13.91
C GLN A 8 -16.45 38.74 -14.75
N ASP A 9 -17.53 38.47 -15.46
CA ASP A 9 -17.65 37.33 -16.36
C ASP A 9 -16.85 37.53 -17.65
N GLU A 10 -16.79 38.76 -18.17
CA GLU A 10 -15.91 39.16 -19.28
C GLU A 10 -14.43 39.06 -18.89
N ALA A 11 -14.04 39.57 -17.72
CA ALA A 11 -12.66 39.44 -17.22
C ALA A 11 -12.23 37.97 -17.06
N ARG A 12 -13.14 37.09 -16.62
CA ARG A 12 -12.88 35.65 -16.53
C ARG A 12 -12.79 34.99 -17.91
N ALA A 13 -13.60 35.43 -18.87
CA ALA A 13 -13.54 34.95 -20.25
C ALA A 13 -12.22 35.35 -20.93
N GLU A 14 -11.77 36.58 -20.72
CA GLU A 14 -10.49 37.09 -21.23
C GLU A 14 -9.29 36.38 -20.61
N ALA A 15 -9.32 36.10 -19.31
CA ALA A 15 -8.27 35.32 -18.64
C ALA A 15 -8.15 33.89 -19.22
N ARG A 16 -9.28 33.26 -19.55
CA ARG A 16 -9.31 31.94 -20.22
C ARG A 16 -8.81 32.01 -21.65
N ARG A 17 -9.07 33.11 -22.37
CA ARG A 17 -8.55 33.32 -23.72
C ARG A 17 -7.03 33.52 -23.72
N ARG A 18 -6.51 34.34 -22.80
CA ARG A 18 -5.06 34.59 -22.65
C ARG A 18 -4.27 33.34 -22.25
N SER A 19 -4.80 32.54 -21.32
CA SER A 19 -4.16 31.26 -20.93
C SER A 19 -4.11 30.25 -22.07
N ARG A 20 -5.14 30.18 -22.93
CA ARG A 20 -5.13 29.34 -24.14
C ARG A 20 -4.11 29.80 -25.17
N LEU A 21 -3.93 31.10 -25.35
CA LEU A 21 -2.93 31.66 -26.27
C LEU A 21 -1.51 31.41 -25.76
N ALA A 22 -1.26 31.61 -24.46
CA ALA A 22 0.03 31.30 -23.84
C ALA A 22 0.39 29.80 -23.93
N ALA A 23 -0.60 28.91 -23.77
CA ALA A 23 -0.40 27.47 -23.94
C ALA A 23 -0.07 27.09 -25.40
N LYS A 24 -0.73 27.72 -26.38
CA LYS A 24 -0.41 27.53 -27.81
C LYS A 24 0.99 28.03 -28.16
N GLN A 25 1.42 29.15 -27.59
CA GLN A 25 2.77 29.69 -27.82
C GLN A 25 3.86 28.78 -27.21
N ARG A 26 3.64 28.20 -26.02
CA ARG A 26 4.56 27.20 -25.45
C ARG A 26 4.66 25.94 -26.30
N ALA A 27 3.52 25.43 -26.77
CA ALA A 27 3.50 24.27 -27.66
C ALA A 27 4.17 24.55 -29.03
N ALA A 28 4.03 25.77 -29.56
CA ALA A 28 4.70 26.17 -30.80
C ALA A 28 6.22 26.36 -30.60
N ALA A 29 6.67 26.86 -29.45
CA ALA A 29 8.08 26.97 -29.11
C ALA A 29 8.74 25.59 -28.92
N GLU A 30 8.02 24.64 -28.32
CA GLU A 30 8.47 23.25 -28.20
C GLU A 30 8.53 22.53 -29.56
N ALA A 31 7.62 22.84 -30.48
CA ALA A 31 7.62 22.30 -31.84
C ALA A 31 8.69 22.92 -32.77
N ALA A 32 9.08 24.18 -32.52
CA ALA A 32 10.13 24.86 -33.29
C ALA A 32 11.55 24.50 -32.84
N GLY A 33 11.72 23.87 -31.67
CA GLY A 33 13.01 23.43 -31.12
C GLY A 33 13.55 22.13 -31.69
N SER A 34 12.89 21.52 -32.69
CA SER A 34 13.28 20.25 -33.30
C SER A 34 13.44 20.36 -34.81
N SER A 35 14.55 20.95 -35.29
CA SER A 35 15.04 20.75 -36.66
C SER A 35 16.54 21.12 -36.81
N GLU A 36 17.40 20.12 -36.56
CA GLU A 36 18.48 19.62 -37.44
C GLU A 36 19.82 20.38 -37.65
N ALA A 37 20.94 19.70 -37.32
CA ALA A 37 22.16 19.60 -38.15
C ALA A 37 23.04 18.37 -37.75
N PRO A 38 23.85 17.76 -38.66
CA PRO A 38 24.23 16.34 -38.62
C PRO A 38 25.75 16.03 -38.45
N GLY A 39 26.10 14.82 -37.97
CA GLY A 39 27.45 14.22 -38.12
C GLY A 39 27.86 13.11 -37.12
N GLY A 40 27.73 11.83 -37.50
CA GLY A 40 28.74 10.77 -37.28
C GLY A 40 28.92 10.00 -35.94
N SER A 41 28.06 9.00 -35.69
CA SER A 41 28.31 7.62 -35.18
C SER A 41 29.18 7.31 -33.93
N SER A 42 28.54 6.99 -32.78
CA SER A 42 28.37 5.60 -32.22
C SER A 42 27.64 5.65 -30.85
N THR A 43 26.34 5.35 -30.77
CA THR A 43 25.74 4.09 -30.22
C THR A 43 25.83 4.00 -28.68
N THR A 44 24.77 4.11 -27.87
CA THR A 44 23.41 3.53 -28.00
C THR A 44 22.35 4.43 -27.34
N VAL A 45 21.37 4.81 -28.14
CA VAL A 45 20.07 5.34 -27.71
C VAL A 45 19.14 4.14 -27.50
N SER A 46 18.34 4.15 -26.43
CA SER A 46 17.01 3.54 -26.49
C SER A 46 16.00 4.37 -25.72
N THR A 47 15.39 5.27 -26.50
CA THR A 47 13.94 5.44 -26.58
C THR A 47 13.23 5.64 -25.25
N ALA A 48 13.12 6.92 -24.88
CA ALA A 48 11.90 7.44 -24.31
C ALA A 48 10.74 7.18 -25.30
N LEU A 49 10.18 5.97 -25.24
CA LEU A 49 8.85 5.72 -25.75
C LEU A 49 7.91 6.55 -24.89
N SER A 50 7.65 7.75 -25.41
CA SER A 50 6.41 8.47 -25.21
C SER A 50 5.29 7.48 -25.55
N ALA A 51 4.85 6.75 -24.52
CA ALA A 51 3.68 5.91 -24.61
C ALA A 51 2.52 6.87 -24.84
N ALA A 52 2.09 6.95 -26.10
CA ALA A 52 0.79 7.45 -26.47
C ALA A 52 -0.20 6.96 -25.40
N ALA A 53 -0.76 7.89 -24.64
CA ALA A 53 -1.81 7.56 -23.69
C ALA A 53 -2.87 6.80 -24.51
N PRO A 54 -3.16 5.52 -24.20
CA PRO A 54 -4.24 4.85 -24.89
C PRO A 54 -5.48 5.69 -24.59
N SER A 55 -6.15 6.14 -25.65
CA SER A 55 -7.46 6.73 -25.59
C SER A 55 -8.34 5.77 -24.80
N SER A 56 -8.51 6.03 -23.50
CA SER A 56 -9.36 5.22 -22.65
C SER A 56 -10.79 5.50 -23.09
N THR A 57 -11.31 4.66 -23.98
CA THR A 57 -12.74 4.63 -24.29
C THR A 57 -13.48 4.51 -22.96
N PRO A 58 -14.34 5.49 -22.60
CA PRO A 58 -15.06 5.44 -21.33
C PRO A 58 -15.95 4.18 -21.35
N GLY A 59 -15.62 3.20 -20.51
CA GLY A 59 -16.42 1.99 -20.32
C GLY A 59 -15.75 0.65 -20.64
N GLN A 60 -14.52 0.64 -21.16
CA GLN A 60 -13.85 -0.64 -21.41
C GLN A 60 -13.29 -1.22 -20.11
N ARG A 61 -13.97 -2.25 -19.58
CA ARG A 61 -13.50 -3.06 -18.44
C ARG A 61 -12.08 -3.53 -18.75
N THR A 62 -11.10 -3.16 -17.94
CA THR A 62 -9.78 -3.79 -17.98
C THR A 62 -9.97 -5.28 -17.73
N GLY A 63 -9.78 -6.12 -18.75
CA GLY A 63 -9.87 -7.57 -18.60
C GLY A 63 -8.89 -8.04 -17.51
N PHE A 64 -9.21 -9.15 -16.83
CA PHE A 64 -8.41 -9.71 -15.73
C PHE A 64 -6.90 -9.74 -16.02
N ARG A 65 -6.51 -10.17 -17.23
CA ARG A 65 -5.10 -10.20 -17.66
C ARG A 65 -4.47 -8.81 -17.78
N ALA A 66 -5.23 -7.80 -18.20
CA ALA A 66 -4.77 -6.41 -18.27
C ALA A 66 -4.67 -5.78 -16.87
N ALA A 67 -5.62 -6.08 -15.97
CA ALA A 67 -5.56 -5.68 -14.56
C ALA A 67 -4.34 -6.32 -13.85
N LEU A 68 -4.07 -7.60 -14.12
CA LEU A 68 -2.88 -8.29 -13.61
C LEU A 68 -1.60 -7.64 -14.13
N ARG A 69 -1.45 -7.43 -15.43
CA ARG A 69 -0.24 -6.82 -16.02
C ARG A 69 -0.01 -5.39 -15.51
N SER A 70 -1.06 -4.60 -15.34
CA SER A 70 -0.97 -3.22 -14.82
C SER A 70 -0.69 -3.15 -13.32
N SER A 71 -0.98 -4.21 -12.55
CA SER A 71 -0.69 -4.25 -11.11
C SER A 71 0.80 -4.40 -10.78
N PHE A 72 1.63 -4.88 -11.72
CA PHE A 72 3.09 -5.07 -11.56
C PHE A 72 3.92 -3.79 -11.82
N GLY A 73 3.39 -2.61 -11.50
CA GLY A 73 4.14 -1.36 -11.61
C GLY A 73 5.34 -1.28 -10.65
N ALA A 74 6.42 -0.62 -11.10
CA ALA A 74 7.63 -0.39 -10.32
C ALA A 74 7.32 0.30 -8.99
N ALA A 75 7.75 -0.30 -7.88
CA ALA A 75 7.59 0.29 -6.56
C ALA A 75 8.55 1.49 -6.43
N PRO A 76 8.09 2.69 -6.04
CA PRO A 76 8.96 3.84 -5.85
C PRO A 76 9.69 3.73 -4.49
N ILE A 77 10.68 2.83 -4.41
CA ILE A 77 11.42 2.46 -3.18
C ILE A 77 11.93 3.70 -2.43
N ARG A 78 12.55 4.65 -3.15
CA ARG A 78 13.12 5.87 -2.56
C ARG A 78 12.05 6.78 -1.96
N ALA A 79 10.90 6.92 -2.62
CA ALA A 79 9.80 7.75 -2.13
C ALA A 79 9.09 7.10 -0.93
N ASP A 80 9.05 5.77 -0.90
CA ASP A 80 8.49 4.99 0.21
C ASP A 80 9.36 5.11 1.48
N LEU A 81 10.69 5.01 1.35
CA LEU A 81 11.64 5.22 2.45
C LEU A 81 11.57 6.64 3.03
N ALA A 82 11.45 7.66 2.19
CA ALA A 82 11.27 9.04 2.65
C ALA A 82 9.96 9.27 3.43
N PHE A 83 8.95 8.43 3.20
CA PHE A 83 7.66 8.48 3.90
C PHE A 83 7.64 7.70 5.21
N PHE A 84 8.65 6.85 5.45
CA PHE A 84 8.75 5.98 6.62
C PHE A 84 8.53 6.69 7.98
N PRO A 85 9.16 7.84 8.30
CA PRO A 85 8.96 8.47 9.61
C PRO A 85 7.51 8.89 9.85
N LYS A 86 6.78 9.27 8.80
CA LYS A 86 5.34 9.62 8.90
C LYS A 86 4.46 8.39 9.09
N ILE A 87 4.89 7.23 8.60
CA ILE A 87 4.16 5.96 8.74
C ILE A 87 4.39 5.35 10.13
N ALA A 88 5.62 5.38 10.64
CA ALA A 88 5.97 4.91 11.98
C ALA A 88 5.17 5.62 13.09
N LEU A 89 4.73 6.86 12.84
CA LEU A 89 4.00 7.70 13.79
C LEU A 89 2.49 7.81 13.53
N THR A 90 1.91 7.05 12.58
CA THR A 90 0.47 7.15 12.27
C THR A 90 -0.37 5.99 12.79
N ARG A 91 -1.66 6.27 13.04
CA ARG A 91 -2.70 5.33 13.52
C ARG A 91 -2.83 4.04 12.71
N VAL A 92 -2.25 4.01 11.50
CA VAL A 92 -2.27 2.85 10.61
C VAL A 92 -1.54 1.64 11.22
N LEU A 93 -0.48 1.87 11.99
CA LEU A 93 0.21 0.80 12.73
C LEU A 93 -0.42 0.52 14.11
N ALA A 94 -1.31 1.38 14.60
CA ALA A 94 -1.92 1.21 15.92
C ALA A 94 -2.82 -0.02 15.98
N ILE A 95 -3.54 -0.35 14.90
CA ILE A 95 -4.41 -1.54 14.84
C ILE A 95 -3.59 -2.84 14.93
N PRO A 96 -2.61 -3.12 14.04
CA PRO A 96 -1.82 -4.34 14.15
C PRO A 96 -1.02 -4.40 15.45
N LEU A 97 -0.54 -3.25 15.96
CA LEU A 97 0.11 -3.18 17.27
C LEU A 97 -0.85 -3.58 18.40
N LEU A 98 -2.06 -3.02 18.44
CA LEU A 98 -3.05 -3.33 19.46
C LEU A 98 -3.45 -4.80 19.45
N ILE A 99 -3.63 -5.39 18.26
CA ILE A 99 -3.90 -6.82 18.12
C ILE A 99 -2.73 -7.64 18.68
N THR A 100 -1.50 -7.30 18.30
CA THR A 100 -0.29 -8.00 18.78
C THR A 100 -0.18 -7.94 20.30
N VAL A 101 -0.37 -6.76 20.90
CA VAL A 101 -0.33 -6.55 22.35
C VAL A 101 -1.45 -7.34 23.04
N ALA A 102 -2.68 -7.26 22.53
CA ALA A 102 -3.81 -7.98 23.10
C ALA A 102 -3.61 -9.50 23.08
N THR A 103 -3.22 -10.06 21.92
CA THR A 103 -2.94 -11.50 21.81
C THR A 103 -1.82 -11.93 22.75
N SER A 104 -0.77 -11.12 22.87
CA SER A 104 0.35 -11.41 23.78
C SER A 104 -0.09 -11.42 25.25
N PHE A 105 -0.89 -10.43 25.66
CA PHE A 105 -1.41 -10.33 27.04
C PHE A 105 -2.34 -11.50 27.40
N LEU A 106 -3.19 -11.91 26.46
CA LEU A 106 -4.08 -13.06 26.65
C LEU A 106 -3.28 -14.36 26.75
N ALA A 107 -2.25 -14.53 25.92
CA ALA A 107 -1.42 -15.74 25.88
C ALA A 107 -0.60 -15.96 27.15
N VAL A 108 -0.25 -14.91 27.89
CA VAL A 108 0.50 -15.00 29.16
C VAL A 108 -0.40 -15.39 30.34
N GLN A 109 -1.73 -15.33 30.19
CA GLN A 109 -2.63 -15.68 31.29
C GLN A 109 -2.49 -17.17 31.65
N PRO A 110 -2.52 -17.52 32.96
CA PRO A 110 -2.38 -18.91 33.40
C PRO A 110 -3.42 -19.82 32.73
N GLY A 111 -2.95 -20.92 32.13
CA GLY A 111 -3.81 -21.88 31.43
C GLY A 111 -4.44 -21.39 30.12
N ALA A 112 -4.25 -20.15 29.69
CA ALA A 112 -4.90 -19.63 28.49
C ALA A 112 -4.43 -20.33 27.20
N LEU A 113 -3.16 -20.73 27.17
CA LEU A 113 -2.57 -21.50 26.08
C LEU A 113 -3.13 -22.93 25.96
N SER A 114 -3.90 -23.43 26.93
CA SER A 114 -4.64 -24.70 26.77
C SER A 114 -5.84 -24.57 25.82
N ALA A 115 -6.33 -23.35 25.58
CA ALA A 115 -7.49 -23.11 24.73
C ALA A 115 -7.10 -23.11 23.24
N SER A 116 -7.72 -24.00 22.45
CA SER A 116 -7.40 -24.18 21.02
C SER A 116 -7.51 -22.89 20.20
N TRP A 117 -8.51 -22.04 20.49
CA TRP A 117 -8.70 -20.77 19.77
C TRP A 117 -7.54 -19.79 20.01
N LEU A 118 -6.96 -19.80 21.21
CA LEU A 118 -5.83 -18.93 21.54
C LEU A 118 -4.54 -19.47 20.94
N GLN A 119 -4.35 -20.79 20.90
CA GLN A 119 -3.22 -21.39 20.18
C GLN A 119 -3.24 -21.02 18.69
N ILE A 120 -4.41 -21.10 18.04
CA ILE A 120 -4.58 -20.66 16.64
C ILE A 120 -4.25 -19.17 16.50
N ALA A 121 -4.70 -18.34 17.44
CA ALA A 121 -4.38 -16.92 17.43
C ALA A 121 -2.87 -16.68 17.56
N VAL A 122 -2.20 -17.29 18.53
CA VAL A 122 -0.74 -17.16 18.72
C VAL A 122 0.01 -17.67 17.48
N GLN A 123 -0.39 -18.80 16.92
CA GLN A 123 0.20 -19.36 15.71
C GLN A 123 0.03 -18.47 14.48
N SER A 124 -1.16 -17.90 14.29
CA SER A 124 -1.49 -17.13 13.09
C SER A 124 -1.04 -15.68 13.18
N LEU A 125 -0.94 -15.14 14.40
CA LEU A 125 -0.72 -13.73 14.65
C LEU A 125 0.70 -13.40 15.11
N LEU A 126 1.26 -14.19 16.03
CA LEU A 126 2.54 -13.89 16.66
C LEU A 126 3.70 -14.69 16.06
N LEU A 127 3.42 -15.93 15.65
CA LEU A 127 4.44 -16.83 15.14
C LEU A 127 4.63 -16.64 13.62
N PRO A 128 5.89 -16.50 13.16
CA PRO A 128 6.24 -16.56 11.76
C PRO A 128 5.73 -17.85 11.07
N PRO A 129 5.17 -17.74 9.86
CA PRO A 129 4.99 -16.51 9.08
C PRO A 129 3.73 -15.76 9.55
N ALA A 130 3.91 -14.62 10.24
CA ALA A 130 2.85 -13.71 10.66
C ALA A 130 2.31 -12.91 9.47
N PHE A 131 2.04 -13.62 8.38
CA PHE A 131 1.64 -13.11 7.08
C PHE A 131 0.33 -12.34 7.21
N VAL A 132 -0.60 -12.82 8.03
CA VAL A 132 -1.92 -12.21 8.22
C VAL A 132 -1.79 -10.78 8.75
N LEU A 133 -1.10 -10.60 9.87
CA LEU A 133 -0.89 -9.29 10.48
C LEU A 133 -0.03 -8.39 9.58
N SER A 134 1.03 -8.93 8.98
CA SER A 134 1.89 -8.19 8.04
C SER A 134 1.12 -7.73 6.80
N PHE A 135 0.22 -8.57 6.29
CA PHE A 135 -0.67 -8.26 5.18
C PHE A 135 -1.70 -7.19 5.56
N PHE A 136 -2.32 -7.30 6.74
CA PHE A 136 -3.24 -6.27 7.24
C PHE A 136 -2.54 -4.93 7.43
N GLY A 137 -1.33 -4.92 8.02
CA GLY A 137 -0.49 -3.74 8.13
C GLY A 137 -0.19 -3.12 6.77
N GLY A 138 0.15 -3.94 5.79
CA GLY A 138 0.34 -3.53 4.40
C GLY A 138 -0.91 -2.93 3.76
N MET A 139 -2.08 -3.55 3.93
CA MET A 139 -3.35 -3.10 3.35
C MET A 139 -3.85 -1.78 3.93
N LEU A 140 -3.61 -1.54 5.22
CA LEU A 140 -4.02 -0.29 5.87
C LEU A 140 -3.20 0.91 5.35
N THR A 141 -2.00 0.68 4.81
CA THR A 141 -1.19 1.74 4.19
C THR A 141 -1.51 1.93 2.71
N ARG A 142 -1.70 3.18 2.29
CA ARG A 142 -1.84 3.54 0.86
C ARG A 142 -0.51 3.54 0.10
N ARG A 143 0.62 3.70 0.80
CA ARG A 143 1.99 3.80 0.28
C ARG A 143 2.93 3.02 1.21
N ALA A 144 4.05 2.52 0.69
CA ALA A 144 5.05 1.76 1.45
C ALA A 144 4.50 0.52 2.18
N SER A 145 3.58 -0.22 1.56
CA SER A 145 2.96 -1.41 2.17
C SER A 145 3.96 -2.50 2.54
N TRP A 146 5.07 -2.61 1.79
CA TRP A 146 6.18 -3.52 2.09
C TRP A 146 6.92 -3.14 3.37
N LEU A 147 7.18 -1.84 3.62
CA LEU A 147 7.77 -1.36 4.87
C LEU A 147 6.83 -1.60 6.04
N ALA A 148 5.54 -1.29 5.88
CA ALA A 148 4.54 -1.52 6.91
C ALA A 148 4.43 -3.01 7.29
N GLY A 149 4.43 -3.90 6.29
CA GLY A 149 4.47 -5.33 6.54
C GLY A 149 5.74 -5.77 7.27
N GLY A 150 6.92 -5.25 6.89
CA GLY A 150 8.18 -5.54 7.58
C GLY A 150 8.18 -5.11 9.04
N VAL A 151 7.69 -3.90 9.33
CA VAL A 151 7.54 -3.39 10.69
C VAL A 151 6.57 -4.26 11.50
N VAL A 152 5.44 -4.63 10.92
CA VAL A 152 4.47 -5.50 11.60
C VAL A 152 5.06 -6.89 11.84
N GLY A 153 5.82 -7.46 10.90
CA GLY A 153 6.53 -8.73 11.11
C GLY A 153 7.50 -8.68 12.29
N LEU A 154 8.20 -7.55 12.48
CA LEU A 154 9.06 -7.34 13.65
C LEU A 154 8.23 -7.18 14.94
N MET A 155 7.08 -6.49 14.89
CA MET A 155 6.18 -6.39 16.04
C MET A 155 5.67 -7.76 16.48
N THR A 156 5.28 -8.62 15.53
CA THR A 156 4.80 -9.97 15.83
C THR A 156 5.89 -10.85 16.42
N LEU A 157 7.15 -10.70 15.95
CA LEU A 157 8.29 -11.36 16.57
C LEU A 157 8.50 -10.88 18.01
N ALA A 158 8.40 -9.58 18.28
CA ALA A 158 8.49 -9.04 19.64
C ALA A 158 7.38 -9.60 20.55
N GLY A 159 6.14 -9.70 20.05
CA GLY A 159 5.04 -10.34 20.78
C GLY A 159 5.27 -11.83 21.02
N GLY A 160 5.73 -12.58 20.00
CA GLY A 160 6.03 -14.00 20.12
C GLY A 160 7.18 -14.31 21.09
N THR A 161 8.24 -13.50 21.07
CA THR A 161 9.37 -13.62 22.02
C THR A 161 8.94 -13.26 23.44
N PHE A 162 8.10 -12.23 23.61
CA PHE A 162 7.51 -11.91 24.91
C PHE A 162 6.68 -13.08 25.46
N VAL A 163 5.75 -13.63 24.66
CA VAL A 163 4.96 -14.80 25.06
C VAL A 163 5.85 -15.99 25.39
N ALA A 164 6.87 -16.27 24.57
CA ALA A 164 7.82 -17.35 24.81
C ALA A 164 8.57 -17.22 26.14
N SER A 165 8.91 -15.99 26.55
CA SER A 165 9.61 -15.72 27.81
C SER A 165 8.73 -15.71 29.05
N SER A 166 7.43 -15.46 28.89
CA SER A 166 6.53 -15.11 30.01
C SER A 166 5.38 -16.09 30.22
N ALA A 167 4.98 -16.85 29.20
CA ALA A 167 3.83 -17.76 29.31
C ALA A 167 4.23 -19.10 29.95
N ASP A 168 3.27 -19.71 30.65
CA ASP A 168 3.43 -21.07 31.18
C ASP A 168 3.21 -22.10 30.08
N LEU A 169 4.33 -22.54 29.48
CA LEU A 169 4.34 -23.55 28.42
C LEU A 169 4.18 -24.99 28.96
N ALA A 170 4.30 -25.20 30.28
CA ALA A 170 4.23 -26.54 30.87
C ALA A 170 2.81 -27.13 30.78
N ALA A 171 1.79 -26.27 30.73
CA ALA A 171 0.39 -26.65 30.54
C ALA A 171 0.07 -27.14 29.10
N MET A 172 0.99 -26.98 28.14
CA MET A 172 0.81 -27.42 26.76
C MET A 172 1.43 -28.80 26.53
N GLU A 173 0.85 -29.60 25.64
CA GLU A 173 1.44 -30.89 25.25
C GLU A 173 2.83 -30.71 24.60
N ALA A 174 3.78 -31.59 24.91
CA ALA A 174 5.17 -31.47 24.43
C ALA A 174 5.31 -31.56 22.89
N THR A 175 4.37 -32.24 22.24
CA THR A 175 4.30 -32.38 20.77
C THR A 175 3.60 -31.20 20.09
N ASN A 176 3.06 -30.24 20.85
CA ASN A 176 2.30 -29.12 20.31
C ASN A 176 3.22 -28.20 19.47
N PRO A 177 2.86 -27.88 18.21
CA PRO A 177 3.72 -27.09 17.33
C PRO A 177 3.93 -25.65 17.82
N VAL A 178 2.94 -25.05 18.48
CA VAL A 178 3.04 -23.70 19.05
C VAL A 178 4.04 -23.69 20.20
N ARG A 179 3.96 -24.69 21.08
CA ARG A 179 4.91 -24.87 22.18
C ARG A 179 6.34 -25.02 21.66
N LEU A 180 6.55 -25.88 20.67
CA LEU A 180 7.88 -26.12 20.08
C LEU A 180 8.53 -24.82 19.56
N VAL A 181 7.76 -23.98 18.84
CA VAL A 181 8.31 -22.74 18.30
C VAL A 181 8.54 -21.69 19.39
N LEU A 182 7.64 -21.58 20.37
CA LEU A 182 7.84 -20.70 21.52
C LEU A 182 9.07 -21.12 22.34
N GLU A 183 9.31 -22.42 22.53
CA GLU A 183 10.53 -22.92 23.17
C GLU A 183 11.79 -22.56 22.38
N ILE A 184 11.75 -22.62 21.05
CA ILE A 184 12.86 -22.15 20.19
C ILE A 184 13.12 -20.66 20.44
N TYR A 185 12.08 -19.84 20.55
CA TYR A 185 12.21 -18.40 20.84
C TYR A 185 12.72 -18.11 22.24
N ALA A 186 12.27 -18.86 23.24
CA ALA A 186 12.78 -18.74 24.60
C ALA A 186 14.28 -19.07 24.65
N ARG A 187 14.71 -20.18 24.02
CA ARG A 187 16.12 -20.60 23.99
C ARG A 187 17.01 -19.68 23.16
N SER A 188 16.50 -19.18 22.03
CA SER A 188 17.26 -18.27 21.15
C SER A 188 17.40 -16.85 21.71
N SER A 189 16.62 -16.46 22.71
CA SER A 189 16.66 -15.10 23.28
C SER A 189 18.01 -14.69 23.88
N ALA A 190 18.84 -15.66 24.30
CA ALA A 190 20.18 -15.42 24.84
C ALA A 190 21.28 -15.36 23.76
N ASP A 191 21.00 -15.84 22.54
CA ASP A 191 21.95 -15.84 21.43
C ASP A 191 21.63 -14.70 20.47
N LEU A 192 22.49 -13.69 20.46
CA LEU A 192 22.35 -12.52 19.58
C LEU A 192 22.29 -12.92 18.10
N GLY A 193 23.01 -13.96 17.68
CA GLY A 193 22.99 -14.47 16.31
C GLY A 193 21.62 -15.05 15.96
N ALA A 194 21.05 -15.87 16.84
CA ALA A 194 19.72 -16.43 16.65
C ALA A 194 18.64 -15.34 16.68
N VAL A 195 18.69 -14.37 17.60
CA VAL A 195 17.79 -13.21 17.63
C VAL A 195 17.87 -12.42 16.33
N ALA A 196 19.08 -12.14 15.84
CA ALA A 196 19.29 -11.42 14.58
C ALA A 196 18.71 -12.19 13.38
N SER A 197 18.91 -13.52 13.32
CA SER A 197 18.33 -14.35 12.26
C SER A 197 16.81 -14.39 12.30
N ASN A 198 16.21 -14.45 13.49
CA ASN A 198 14.76 -14.43 13.68
C ASN A 198 14.18 -13.07 13.27
N ALA A 199 14.84 -11.98 13.65
CA ALA A 199 14.48 -10.63 13.25
C ALA A 199 14.57 -10.44 11.73
N TYR A 200 15.65 -10.93 11.11
CA TYR A 200 15.80 -10.92 9.66
C TYR A 200 14.67 -11.70 8.98
N GLY A 201 14.42 -12.94 9.41
CA GLY A 201 13.35 -13.77 8.86
C GLY A 201 11.96 -13.14 9.00
N ALA A 202 11.65 -12.60 10.18
CA ALA A 202 10.39 -11.92 10.44
C ALA A 202 10.23 -10.65 9.59
N ALA A 203 11.29 -9.85 9.45
CA ALA A 203 11.28 -8.66 8.61
C ALA A 203 11.07 -9.02 7.13
N VAL A 204 11.80 -10.00 6.61
CA VAL A 204 11.69 -10.45 5.22
C VAL A 204 10.28 -10.98 4.92
N MET A 205 9.74 -11.86 5.76
CA MET A 205 8.39 -12.39 5.59
C MET A 205 7.33 -11.29 5.72
N GLY A 206 7.53 -10.36 6.65
CA GLY A 206 6.68 -9.18 6.79
C GLY A 206 6.70 -8.30 5.54
N ILE A 207 7.88 -8.03 4.98
CA ILE A 207 8.06 -7.27 3.74
C ILE A 207 7.30 -7.92 2.59
N PHE A 208 7.41 -9.24 2.42
CA PHE A 208 6.67 -9.96 1.38
C PHE A 208 5.16 -9.89 1.60
N GLY A 209 4.68 -10.10 2.83
CA GLY A 209 3.25 -9.98 3.16
C GLY A 209 2.71 -8.58 2.87
N GLY A 210 3.46 -7.54 3.24
CA GLY A 210 3.11 -6.15 2.97
C GLY A 210 3.19 -5.78 1.48
N ALA A 211 4.18 -6.29 0.75
CA ALA A 211 4.30 -6.08 -0.70
C ALA A 211 3.12 -6.73 -1.44
N PHE A 212 2.75 -7.96 -1.04
CA PHE A 212 1.59 -8.66 -1.57
C PHE A 212 0.30 -7.89 -1.28
N ALA A 213 0.11 -7.33 -0.08
CA ALA A 213 -1.03 -6.48 0.26
C ALA A 213 -1.16 -5.26 -0.68
N GLY A 214 -0.05 -4.56 -0.95
CA GLY A 214 -0.02 -3.43 -1.87
C GLY A 214 -0.29 -3.82 -3.33
N TRP A 215 0.20 -4.98 -3.76
CA TRP A 215 -0.14 -5.55 -5.06
C TRP A 215 -1.62 -5.93 -5.15
N TYR A 216 -2.16 -6.64 -4.17
CA TYR A 216 -3.55 -7.09 -4.13
C TYR A 216 -4.54 -5.91 -4.15
N GLY A 217 -4.25 -4.85 -3.39
CA GLY A 217 -5.05 -3.63 -3.44
C GLY A 217 -5.01 -2.91 -4.80
N ARG A 218 -3.88 -2.95 -5.52
CA ARG A 218 -3.78 -2.43 -6.91
C ARG A 218 -4.58 -3.30 -7.87
N PHE A 219 -4.45 -4.61 -7.75
CA PHE A 219 -5.17 -5.58 -8.54
C PHE A 219 -6.69 -5.42 -8.39
N LEU A 220 -7.21 -5.36 -7.15
CA LEU A 220 -8.65 -5.16 -6.89
C LEU A 220 -9.18 -3.84 -7.47
N ARG A 221 -8.40 -2.76 -7.40
CA ARG A 221 -8.78 -1.47 -8.00
C ARG A 221 -8.83 -1.51 -9.53
N ALA A 222 -7.94 -2.29 -10.15
CA ALA A 222 -7.88 -2.45 -11.61
C ALA A 222 -8.94 -3.44 -12.14
N ALA A 223 -9.33 -4.43 -11.31
CA ALA A 223 -10.35 -5.43 -11.61
C ALA A 223 -11.78 -4.96 -11.27
N GLY A 224 -11.90 -4.04 -10.30
CA GLY A 224 -13.18 -3.45 -9.92
C GLY A 224 -13.73 -2.48 -10.97
N PRO A 225 -15.03 -2.12 -10.89
CA PRO A 225 -15.59 -1.09 -11.75
C PRO A 225 -14.80 0.20 -11.55
N GLY A 226 -14.13 0.66 -12.61
CA GLY A 226 -13.26 1.83 -12.57
C GLY A 226 -13.97 3.05 -11.97
N PRO A 227 -13.24 3.96 -11.30
CA PRO A 227 -13.85 5.14 -10.68
C PRO A 227 -14.68 5.88 -11.73
N ARG A 228 -15.98 6.07 -11.43
CA ARG A 228 -16.91 6.83 -12.28
C ARG A 228 -16.21 8.07 -12.80
N SER A 229 -16.12 8.17 -14.13
CA SER A 229 -15.42 9.27 -14.78
C SER A 229 -15.99 10.60 -14.28
N ALA A 230 -15.17 11.66 -14.28
CA ALA A 230 -15.65 13.00 -13.92
C ALA A 230 -16.88 13.41 -14.76
N ARG A 231 -17.03 12.87 -15.97
CA ARG A 231 -18.18 13.05 -16.85
C ARG A 231 -19.43 12.31 -16.35
N GLU A 232 -19.26 11.07 -15.87
CA GLU A 232 -20.31 10.26 -15.24
C GLU A 232 -20.84 10.93 -13.97
N ARG A 233 -19.94 11.44 -13.12
CA ARG A 233 -20.31 12.17 -11.89
C ARG A 233 -21.10 13.42 -12.23
N ARG A 234 -20.62 14.22 -13.19
CA ARG A 234 -21.35 15.40 -13.68
C ARG A 234 -22.70 15.06 -14.28
N ARG A 235 -22.85 13.91 -14.94
CA ARG A 235 -24.12 13.44 -15.48
C ARG A 235 -25.09 13.05 -14.36
N VAL A 236 -24.65 12.28 -13.38
CA VAL A 236 -25.45 11.91 -12.20
C VAL A 236 -25.82 13.15 -11.37
N ASP A 237 -24.91 14.11 -11.21
CA ASP A 237 -25.17 15.38 -10.52
C ASP A 237 -26.18 16.25 -11.30
N ALA A 238 -26.13 16.24 -12.63
CA ALA A 238 -27.09 16.93 -13.50
C ALA A 238 -28.47 16.26 -13.48
N GLU A 239 -28.53 14.92 -13.45
CA GLU A 239 -29.76 14.15 -13.33
C GLU A 239 -30.39 14.31 -11.92
N ARG A 240 -29.59 14.35 -10.85
CA ARG A 240 -30.05 14.69 -9.49
C ARG A 240 -30.60 16.11 -9.37
N ARG A 241 -30.01 17.07 -10.09
CA ARG A 241 -30.51 18.46 -10.14
C ARG A 241 -31.80 18.61 -10.96
N LYS A 242 -32.13 17.62 -11.80
CA LYS A 242 -33.39 17.53 -12.54
C LYS A 242 -34.45 16.69 -11.83
N GLY A 243 -34.31 16.44 -10.51
CA GLY A 243 -35.31 15.73 -9.71
C GLY A 243 -36.74 16.24 -9.94
N PRO A 244 -37.74 15.35 -9.80
CA PRO A 244 -38.99 15.36 -10.54
C PRO A 244 -39.79 16.62 -10.24
N GLY A 245 -39.96 17.46 -11.26
CA GLY A 245 -40.99 18.49 -11.25
C GLY A 245 -42.34 17.80 -11.15
N ARG A 246 -42.92 17.84 -9.94
CA ARG A 246 -44.37 17.80 -9.74
C ARG A 246 -44.94 19.14 -10.17
#